data_AF-B0XKF9-F1
#
_entry.id   AF-B0XKF9-F1
#
_cell.length_a   1.000
_cell.length_b   1.000
_cell.length_c   1.000
_cell.angle_alpha   90.00
_cell.angle_beta   90.00
_cell.angle_gamma   90.00
#
_symmetry.space_group_name_H-M   'P 1'
#
loop_
_entity.id
_entity.type
_entity.pdbx_description
1 polymer ?
#
loop_
_entity_poly.entity_id
_entity_poly.type
_entity_poly.pdbx_seq_one_letter_code
_entity_poly.pdbx_strand_id
1 'polypeptide(L)'
;MPSGWGLFAQDLYAMRLHETGHSQVHSELSIAASSKSFIKANSRSDMNRHRKIDRLDSLRGSTTDTLSEETFGPLSNVRFAVFALGSSAYPNFCAYGKYIDNILDELGGERLMRMATGDEICGQEQAFRKWAPEVFKIACETFCLDPEETLSDAAFSMQTELTENTVRFAPVTEYESLDKALSKYHNKKATECTLKRNAINLHEGTNGSERSTILVEIIAEGMAYEPGDHVGIFPANRAEIVDGIIKRLTGVTDPDETLQLQVLKEKQTQNGVYKSWEQHERIPICSLRTLLSRFLDITTPPSRQLLTFLASCCQEKEDEERLTMLANEPSVYEDWRYWKLPHLLEVLEEFPSCKPPATVFVAQLNALQPRFYSISSSPRKYSDEIHLTVAIVSYRAEGKFE
;
A
#
# COMPACT_ATOMS: atom_id res chain seq x y z
N MET A 1 -6.55 2.00 -13.55
CA MET A 1 -5.30 2.56 -13.00
C MET A 1 -5.54 3.08 -11.57
N PRO A 2 -4.55 3.10 -10.67
CA PRO A 2 -4.73 3.69 -9.35
C PRO A 2 -4.91 5.21 -9.50
N SER A 3 -6.11 5.70 -9.20
CA SER A 3 -6.58 7.04 -9.58
C SER A 3 -5.83 8.19 -8.88
N GLY A 4 -5.24 7.98 -7.70
CA GLY A 4 -4.55 9.07 -6.97
C GLY A 4 -3.23 9.51 -7.60
N TRP A 5 -2.35 8.56 -7.93
CA TRP A 5 -1.01 8.87 -8.46
C TRP A 5 -1.04 9.38 -9.90
N GLY A 6 -1.97 8.88 -10.72
CA GLY A 6 -2.17 9.38 -12.07
C GLY A 6 -2.59 10.86 -12.10
N LEU A 7 -3.54 11.24 -11.24
CA LEU A 7 -3.98 12.63 -11.09
C LEU A 7 -2.83 13.52 -10.60
N PHE A 8 -2.09 13.09 -9.58
CA PHE A 8 -0.92 13.83 -9.09
C PHE A 8 0.14 14.08 -10.18
N ALA A 9 0.47 13.05 -10.98
CA ALA A 9 1.40 13.20 -12.09
C ALA A 9 0.86 14.10 -13.22
N GLN A 10 -0.45 14.08 -13.47
CA GLN A 10 -1.12 14.97 -14.42
C GLN A 10 -1.06 16.43 -13.94
N ASP A 11 -1.26 16.68 -12.65
CA ASP A 11 -1.18 18.02 -12.07
C ASP A 11 0.26 18.57 -12.15
N LEU A 12 1.26 17.74 -11.85
CA LEU A 12 2.68 18.10 -12.02
C LEU A 12 3.03 18.37 -13.50
N TYR A 13 2.52 17.54 -14.41
CA TYR A 13 2.71 17.76 -15.84
C TYR A 13 2.06 19.05 -16.33
N ALA A 14 0.84 19.34 -15.86
CA ALA A 14 0.14 20.59 -16.17
C ALA A 14 0.94 21.80 -15.67
N MET A 15 1.47 21.75 -14.44
CA MET A 15 2.36 22.81 -13.91
C MET A 15 3.59 23.02 -14.80
N ARG A 16 4.23 21.94 -15.28
CA ARG A 16 5.38 22.03 -16.19
C ARG A 16 5.02 22.67 -17.53
N LEU A 17 3.86 22.32 -18.10
CA LEU A 17 3.39 22.92 -19.35
C LEU A 17 3.12 24.43 -19.21
N HIS A 18 2.63 24.86 -18.05
CA HIS A 18 2.42 26.28 -17.76
C HIS A 18 3.73 27.07 -17.68
N GLU A 19 4.81 26.50 -17.14
CA GLU A 19 6.14 27.15 -17.11
C GLU A 19 6.83 27.20 -18.47
N THR A 20 6.64 26.18 -19.31
CA THR A 20 7.32 26.08 -20.63
C THR A 20 6.66 26.91 -21.74
N GLY A 21 5.61 27.69 -21.44
CA GLY A 21 5.07 28.72 -22.33
C GLY A 21 4.22 28.22 -23.52
N HIS A 22 3.84 26.93 -23.56
CA HIS A 22 2.94 26.42 -24.61
C HIS A 22 1.48 26.80 -24.35
N SER A 23 1.13 28.04 -24.69
CA SER A 23 -0.25 28.51 -24.75
C SER A 23 -0.79 28.39 -26.19
N GLN A 24 -1.55 27.32 -26.47
CA GLN A 24 -2.60 27.31 -27.50
C GLN A 24 -3.83 26.51 -27.03
N VAL A 25 -4.81 27.26 -26.48
CA VAL A 25 -6.29 27.13 -26.59
C VAL A 25 -6.89 25.71 -26.52
N HIS A 26 -7.60 25.32 -25.45
CA HIS A 26 -8.98 25.70 -25.17
C HIS A 26 -9.32 25.68 -23.66
N SER A 27 -10.07 26.69 -23.23
CA SER A 27 -10.60 26.85 -21.88
C SER A 27 -11.80 25.94 -21.61
N GLU A 28 -11.79 25.26 -20.47
CA GLU A 28 -12.86 25.31 -19.45
C GLU A 28 -12.39 24.56 -18.18
N LEU A 29 -11.59 25.22 -17.35
CA LEU A 29 -11.60 25.04 -15.90
C LEU A 29 -10.83 26.21 -15.28
N SER A 30 -11.52 27.30 -14.99
CA SER A 30 -10.97 28.41 -14.21
C SER A 30 -10.86 27.97 -12.75
N ILE A 31 -9.67 27.55 -12.31
CA ILE A 31 -9.31 27.62 -10.90
C ILE A 31 -8.11 28.55 -10.81
N ALA A 32 -8.40 29.80 -10.42
CA ALA A 32 -7.43 30.81 -10.09
C ALA A 32 -6.66 30.38 -8.84
N ALA A 33 -5.55 29.66 -9.02
CA ALA A 33 -4.54 29.47 -8.00
C ALA A 33 -3.45 30.54 -8.19
N SER A 34 -3.78 31.80 -7.91
CA SER A 34 -2.72 32.81 -7.71
C SER A 34 -2.07 32.56 -6.36
N SER A 35 -0.74 32.56 -6.33
CA SER A 35 0.16 32.26 -5.19
C SER A 35 0.06 33.22 -3.98
N LYS A 36 -1.08 33.87 -3.76
CA LYS A 36 -1.36 34.78 -2.64
C LYS A 36 -2.27 34.19 -1.56
N SER A 37 -2.82 33.00 -1.73
CA SER A 37 -3.81 32.43 -0.81
C SER A 37 -3.24 31.56 0.32
N PHE A 38 -1.94 31.25 0.33
CA PHE A 38 -1.33 30.35 1.33
C PHE A 38 -0.58 31.07 2.47
N ILE A 39 -0.48 32.39 2.45
CA ILE A 39 0.18 33.18 3.51
C ILE A 39 -0.89 33.88 4.37
N LYS A 40 -1.75 33.11 5.04
CA LYS A 40 -2.55 33.64 6.16
C LYS A 40 -3.11 32.55 7.09
N ALA A 41 -2.24 31.70 7.64
CA ALA A 41 -2.57 30.90 8.80
C ALA A 41 -1.28 30.52 9.54
N ASN A 42 -0.60 31.51 10.12
CA ASN A 42 0.32 31.37 11.27
C ASN A 42 0.97 32.72 11.58
N SER A 43 0.21 33.63 12.21
CA SER A 43 0.75 34.68 13.07
C SER A 43 -0.41 35.38 13.77
N ARG A 44 -0.72 34.90 14.97
CA ARG A 44 -1.43 35.68 16.00
C ARG A 44 -0.68 35.46 17.30
N SER A 45 0.31 36.31 17.53
CA SER A 45 0.78 36.66 18.87
C SER A 45 1.47 38.02 18.82
N ASP A 46 0.77 38.99 19.39
CA ASP A 46 1.21 40.22 20.03
C ASP A 46 2.70 40.60 20.01
N MET A 47 3.04 41.78 19.50
CA MET A 47 3.32 42.95 20.36
C MET A 47 3.72 44.22 19.58
N ASN A 48 3.30 45.32 20.18
CA ASN A 48 3.39 46.71 19.76
C ASN A 48 4.80 47.28 20.04
N ARG A 49 5.42 48.02 19.09
CA ARG A 49 6.09 49.34 19.25
C ARG A 49 7.22 49.62 18.24
N HIS A 50 6.89 50.47 17.26
CA HIS A 50 7.66 51.55 16.65
C HIS A 50 9.12 51.77 17.07
N ARG A 51 10.06 51.70 16.09
CA ARG A 51 11.14 52.70 15.90
C ARG A 51 11.48 52.85 14.41
N LYS A 52 11.28 54.07 13.88
CA LYS A 52 11.84 54.57 12.61
C LYS A 52 13.32 54.91 12.82
N ILE A 53 14.20 54.51 11.90
CA ILE A 53 15.46 55.21 11.62
C ILE A 53 15.66 55.21 10.10
N ASP A 54 15.52 56.39 9.50
CA ASP A 54 16.01 56.75 8.16
C ASP A 54 17.54 56.72 8.14
N ARG A 55 18.13 56.29 7.02
CA ARG A 55 19.35 56.93 6.48
C ARG A 55 19.53 56.64 4.99
N LEU A 56 19.36 57.72 4.24
CA LEU A 56 19.77 57.91 2.86
C LEU A 56 21.31 57.87 2.74
N ASP A 57 21.75 57.53 1.54
CA ASP A 57 23.06 57.79 0.93
C ASP A 57 24.27 56.94 1.35
N SER A 58 24.55 55.95 0.51
CA SER A 58 25.88 55.81 -0.12
C SER A 58 25.73 55.16 -1.51
N LEU A 59 25.47 56.02 -2.51
CA LEU A 59 25.70 55.72 -3.92
C LEU A 59 27.20 55.78 -4.22
N ARG A 60 27.77 54.69 -4.78
CA ARG A 60 28.44 54.70 -6.10
C ARG A 60 29.17 53.39 -6.38
N GLY A 61 28.70 52.71 -7.43
CA GLY A 61 29.55 52.15 -8.47
C GLY A 61 29.96 50.69 -8.33
N SER A 62 29.13 49.79 -8.85
CA SER A 62 29.57 48.91 -9.94
C SER A 62 28.37 48.38 -10.71
N THR A 63 28.52 48.39 -12.02
CA THR A 63 27.51 48.16 -13.06
C THR A 63 27.29 46.68 -13.30
N THR A 64 26.01 46.32 -13.45
CA THR A 64 25.50 45.20 -14.26
C THR A 64 26.04 43.80 -13.94
N ASP A 65 25.48 43.19 -12.91
CA ASP A 65 24.98 41.82 -13.07
C ASP A 65 23.47 41.94 -13.19
N THR A 66 22.96 41.67 -14.40
CA THR A 66 21.56 41.35 -14.59
C THR A 66 21.25 40.20 -13.63
N LEU A 67 20.58 40.52 -12.52
CA LEU A 67 19.80 39.56 -11.76
C LEU A 67 19.00 38.78 -12.81
N SER A 68 19.44 37.57 -13.14
CA SER A 68 18.52 36.54 -13.60
C SER A 68 17.44 36.57 -12.55
N GLU A 69 16.23 37.02 -12.92
CA GLU A 69 15.06 36.79 -12.10
C GLU A 69 15.13 35.31 -11.75
N GLU A 70 15.49 35.01 -10.49
CA GLU A 70 15.47 33.65 -9.97
C GLU A 70 14.03 33.23 -10.18
N THR A 71 13.78 32.54 -11.28
CA THR A 71 12.47 32.04 -11.64
C THR A 71 12.32 30.85 -10.71
N PHE A 72 11.92 31.17 -9.48
CA PHE A 72 11.61 30.20 -8.47
C PHE A 72 10.47 29.38 -9.05
N GLY A 73 10.79 28.17 -9.48
CA GLY A 73 9.79 27.22 -9.97
C GLY A 73 8.69 27.04 -8.92
N PRO A 74 7.50 26.57 -9.32
CA PRO A 74 6.33 26.50 -8.45
C PRO A 74 6.54 25.63 -7.20
N LEU A 75 7.56 24.76 -7.21
CA LEU A 75 7.94 23.88 -6.10
C LEU A 75 9.25 24.31 -5.41
N SER A 76 9.71 25.55 -5.59
CA SER A 76 10.94 26.11 -4.99
C SER A 76 11.07 25.97 -3.47
N ASN A 77 9.94 25.86 -2.75
CA ASN A 77 9.90 25.65 -1.30
C ASN A 77 9.65 24.18 -0.89
N VAL A 78 9.66 23.25 -1.84
CA VAL A 78 9.42 21.83 -1.61
C VAL A 78 10.75 21.09 -1.59
N ARG A 79 10.96 20.32 -0.53
CA ARG A 79 12.03 19.32 -0.45
C ARG A 79 11.46 17.94 -0.74
N PHE A 80 12.16 17.12 -1.52
CA PHE A 80 11.65 15.79 -1.86
C PHE A 80 12.75 14.72 -1.93
N ALA A 81 12.34 13.46 -1.82
CA ALA A 81 13.16 12.29 -2.10
C ALA A 81 12.25 11.18 -2.64
N VAL A 82 12.74 10.41 -3.62
CA VAL A 82 11.94 9.38 -4.29
C VAL A 82 12.57 8.00 -4.09
N PHE A 83 11.76 7.04 -3.64
CA PHE A 83 12.04 5.60 -3.72
C PHE A 83 11.12 4.96 -4.75
N ALA A 84 11.68 4.48 -5.85
CA ALA A 84 10.93 3.94 -6.97
C ALA A 84 10.86 2.42 -6.90
N LEU A 85 9.65 1.87 -6.76
CA LEU A 85 9.41 0.44 -6.91
C LEU A 85 9.28 0.08 -8.39
N GLY A 86 9.86 -1.05 -8.78
CA GLY A 86 9.73 -1.58 -10.13
C GLY A 86 10.22 -3.02 -10.20
N SER A 87 10.21 -3.58 -11.41
CA SER A 87 10.74 -4.91 -11.66
C SER A 87 11.65 -4.86 -12.88
N SER A 88 12.88 -5.36 -12.75
CA SER A 88 13.87 -5.37 -13.83
C SER A 88 13.51 -6.30 -15.00
N ALA A 89 12.47 -7.14 -14.84
CA ALA A 89 11.89 -7.91 -15.94
C ALA A 89 11.17 -7.03 -16.98
N TYR A 90 10.83 -5.79 -16.64
CA TYR A 90 10.18 -4.86 -17.57
C TYR A 90 11.20 -3.90 -18.20
N PRO A 91 11.09 -3.59 -19.51
CA PRO A 91 12.06 -2.72 -20.20
C PRO A 91 12.24 -1.34 -19.54
N ASN A 92 11.14 -0.78 -19.03
CA ASN A 92 11.09 0.56 -18.46
C ASN A 92 11.20 0.50 -16.92
N PHE A 93 12.27 -0.09 -16.40
CA PHE A 93 12.49 -0.25 -14.96
C PHE A 93 12.40 1.08 -14.21
N CYS A 94 11.50 1.14 -13.21
CA CYS A 94 11.24 2.30 -12.36
C CYS A 94 10.89 3.59 -13.14
N ALA A 95 10.36 3.50 -14.37
CA ALA A 95 10.15 4.67 -15.23
C ALA A 95 9.25 5.74 -14.61
N TYR A 96 8.19 5.36 -13.91
CA TYR A 96 7.31 6.32 -13.25
C TYR A 96 8.00 7.04 -12.08
N GLY A 97 8.79 6.33 -11.27
CA GLY A 97 9.58 6.97 -10.20
C GLY A 97 10.63 7.93 -10.76
N LYS A 98 11.31 7.55 -11.85
CA LYS A 98 12.23 8.42 -12.59
C LYS A 98 11.54 9.68 -13.12
N TYR A 99 10.34 9.52 -13.65
CA TYR A 99 9.52 10.63 -14.15
C TYR A 99 9.16 11.62 -13.03
N ILE A 100 8.70 11.13 -11.88
CA ILE A 100 8.36 11.98 -10.72
C ILE A 100 9.60 12.68 -10.16
N ASP A 101 10.71 11.97 -9.97
CA ASP A 101 11.96 12.56 -9.47
C ASP A 101 12.44 13.71 -10.38
N ASN A 102 12.38 13.50 -11.71
CA ASN A 102 12.78 14.52 -12.68
C ASN A 102 11.82 15.72 -12.70
N ILE A 103 10.50 15.49 -12.67
CA ILE A 103 9.55 16.62 -12.75
C ILE A 103 9.55 17.46 -11.48
N LEU A 104 9.71 16.86 -10.31
CA LEU A 104 9.83 17.63 -9.06
C LEU A 104 11.06 18.55 -9.10
N ASP A 105 12.18 18.08 -9.64
CA ASP A 105 13.41 18.85 -9.85
C ASP A 105 13.23 19.97 -10.90
N GLU A 106 12.62 19.65 -12.05
CA GLU A 106 12.33 20.62 -13.12
C GLU A 106 11.40 21.75 -12.67
N LEU A 107 10.48 21.48 -11.74
CA LEU A 107 9.56 22.47 -11.16
C LEU A 107 10.19 23.27 -9.99
N GLY A 108 11.49 23.13 -9.76
CA GLY A 108 12.26 23.88 -8.76
C GLY A 108 12.30 23.23 -7.37
N GLY A 109 11.75 22.03 -7.18
CA GLY A 109 11.88 21.29 -5.94
C GLY A 109 13.33 20.92 -5.65
N GLU A 110 13.73 20.93 -4.37
CA GLU A 110 15.08 20.56 -3.98
C GLU A 110 15.14 19.10 -3.50
N ARG A 111 15.94 18.30 -4.21
CA ARG A 111 16.14 16.88 -3.94
C ARG A 111 17.03 16.69 -2.70
N LEU A 112 16.49 16.07 -1.65
CA LEU A 112 17.22 15.76 -0.41
C LEU A 112 18.23 14.64 -0.60
N MET A 113 17.85 13.59 -1.34
CA MET A 113 18.66 12.40 -1.56
C MET A 113 18.45 11.88 -2.98
N ARG A 114 19.51 11.33 -3.57
CA ARG A 114 19.43 10.69 -4.90
C ARG A 114 18.35 9.62 -4.89
N MET A 115 17.52 9.59 -5.94
CA MET A 115 16.50 8.56 -6.11
C MET A 115 17.11 7.16 -5.98
N ALA A 116 16.46 6.30 -5.21
CA ALA A 116 16.79 4.88 -5.13
C ALA A 116 15.68 4.03 -5.75
N THR A 117 16.01 2.79 -6.08
CA THR A 117 15.11 1.85 -6.75
C THR A 117 15.02 0.55 -5.96
N GLY A 118 13.81 0.01 -5.81
CA GLY A 118 13.57 -1.33 -5.25
C GLY A 118 13.08 -2.28 -6.34
N ASP A 119 13.90 -3.28 -6.68
CA ASP A 119 13.57 -4.30 -7.69
C ASP A 119 12.81 -5.47 -7.07
N GLU A 120 11.55 -5.65 -7.46
CA GLU A 120 10.66 -6.72 -7.00
C GLU A 120 11.27 -8.12 -7.10
N ILE A 121 12.10 -8.34 -8.13
CA ILE A 121 12.71 -9.65 -8.39
C ILE A 121 13.94 -9.87 -7.50
N CYS A 122 14.61 -8.80 -7.06
CA CYS A 122 15.87 -8.90 -6.34
C CYS A 122 16.05 -7.77 -5.32
N GLY A 123 15.94 -8.09 -4.03
CA GLY A 123 16.39 -7.20 -2.96
C GLY A 123 15.57 -5.92 -2.76
N GLN A 124 14.31 -5.86 -3.20
CA GLN A 124 13.40 -4.72 -3.00
C GLN A 124 13.39 -4.23 -1.54
N GLU A 125 13.12 -5.14 -0.60
CA GLU A 125 13.02 -4.84 0.83
C GLU A 125 14.37 -4.38 1.40
N GLN A 126 15.48 -4.98 0.97
CA GLN A 126 16.82 -4.60 1.40
C GLN A 126 17.17 -3.18 0.94
N ALA A 127 16.86 -2.84 -0.32
CA ALA A 127 17.06 -1.51 -0.87
C ALA A 127 16.23 -0.46 -0.09
N PHE A 128 14.97 -0.77 0.24
CA PHE A 128 14.11 0.12 1.01
C PHE A 128 14.63 0.32 2.45
N ARG A 129 15.02 -0.77 3.14
CA ARG A 129 15.56 -0.69 4.51
C ARG A 129 16.90 0.04 4.60
N LYS A 130 17.65 0.12 3.51
CA LYS A 130 18.84 0.99 3.43
C LYS A 130 18.44 2.45 3.19
N TRP A 131 17.52 2.67 2.26
CA TRP A 131 17.08 4.01 1.85
C TRP A 131 16.33 4.76 2.97
N ALA A 132 15.41 4.09 3.67
CA ALA A 132 14.51 4.75 4.62
C ALA A 132 15.22 5.40 5.82
N PRO A 133 16.18 4.75 6.52
CA PRO A 133 16.94 5.41 7.58
C PRO A 133 17.84 6.54 7.08
N GLU A 134 18.42 6.37 5.87
CA GLU A 134 19.32 7.36 5.27
C GLU A 134 18.57 8.65 4.92
N VAL A 135 17.42 8.54 4.24
CA VAL A 135 16.60 9.71 3.91
C VAL A 135 16.03 10.38 5.16
N PHE A 136 15.65 9.59 6.18
CA PHE A 136 15.17 10.13 7.45
C PHE A 136 16.25 10.96 8.16
N LYS A 137 17.48 10.45 8.21
CA LYS A 137 18.62 11.18 8.79
C LYS A 137 18.90 12.48 8.04
N ILE A 138 18.95 12.43 6.70
CA ILE A 138 19.17 13.61 5.86
C ILE A 138 18.06 14.64 6.07
N ALA A 139 16.80 14.20 6.17
CA ALA A 139 15.68 15.09 6.45
C ALA A 139 15.83 15.75 7.83
N CYS A 140 16.17 15.01 8.88
CA CYS A 140 16.40 15.57 10.20
C CYS A 140 17.51 16.63 10.19
N GLU A 141 18.65 16.34 9.56
CA GLU A 141 19.76 17.29 9.41
C GLU A 141 19.33 18.55 8.64
N THR A 142 18.60 18.38 7.53
CA THR A 142 18.13 19.47 6.68
C THR A 142 17.13 20.39 7.40
N PHE A 143 16.24 19.82 8.22
CA PHE A 143 15.22 20.56 8.96
C PHE A 143 15.65 20.91 10.40
N CYS A 144 16.91 20.65 10.75
CA CYS A 144 17.46 20.90 12.09
C CYS A 144 16.66 20.23 13.22
N LEU A 145 16.24 18.98 13.00
CA LEU A 145 15.56 18.14 13.96
C LEU A 145 16.56 17.18 14.62
N ASP A 146 16.35 16.86 15.89
CA ASP A 146 17.11 15.81 16.57
C ASP A 146 16.60 14.43 16.11
N PRO A 147 17.44 13.57 15.50
CA PRO A 147 17.01 12.27 15.00
C PRO A 147 16.49 11.33 16.11
N GLU A 148 17.05 11.38 17.31
CA GLU A 148 16.67 10.45 18.40
C GLU A 148 15.30 10.82 18.98
N GLU A 149 15.08 12.11 19.25
CA GLU A 149 13.78 12.63 19.71
C GLU A 149 12.70 12.43 18.62
N THR A 150 13.03 12.75 17.37
CA THR A 150 12.09 12.63 16.24
C THR A 150 11.76 11.17 15.91
N LEU A 151 12.71 10.23 16.02
CA LEU A 151 12.42 8.79 15.86
C LEU A 151 11.55 8.28 16.99
N SER A 152 11.77 8.71 18.22
CA SER A 152 10.93 8.29 19.35
C SER A 152 9.50 8.82 19.20
N ASP A 153 9.33 10.07 18.77
CA ASP A 153 8.01 10.66 18.52
C ASP A 153 7.32 10.07 17.29
N ALA A 154 8.08 9.80 16.22
CA ALA A 154 7.59 9.12 15.01
C ALA A 154 7.21 7.66 15.31
N ALA A 155 8.03 6.93 16.07
CA ALA A 155 7.70 5.59 16.52
C ALA A 155 6.46 5.61 17.43
N PHE A 156 6.37 6.54 18.37
CA PHE A 156 5.21 6.69 19.25
C PHE A 156 3.92 7.05 18.49
N SER A 157 4.02 7.86 17.43
CA SER A 157 2.88 8.23 16.58
C SER A 157 2.52 7.18 15.52
N MET A 158 3.47 6.35 15.08
CA MET A 158 3.27 5.28 14.10
C MET A 158 3.02 3.89 14.71
N GLN A 159 3.37 3.67 15.98
CA GLN A 159 3.21 2.40 16.68
C GLN A 159 2.30 2.56 17.90
N THR A 160 1.04 2.16 17.73
CA THR A 160 0.47 1.30 18.77
C THR A 160 0.98 -0.10 18.41
N GLU A 161 2.05 -0.58 19.05
CA GLU A 161 2.42 -1.99 18.90
C GLU A 161 1.19 -2.83 19.21
N LEU A 162 0.68 -3.52 18.17
CA LEU A 162 -0.54 -4.29 18.29
C LEU A 162 -0.22 -5.53 19.13
N THR A 163 -0.64 -5.48 20.38
CA THR A 163 -0.60 -6.58 21.36
C THR A 163 -2.02 -7.01 21.70
N GLU A 164 -2.17 -8.18 22.33
CA GLU A 164 -3.48 -8.67 22.81
C GLU A 164 -4.23 -7.66 23.70
N ASN A 165 -3.51 -6.78 24.41
CA ASN A 165 -4.10 -5.77 25.28
C ASN A 165 -4.58 -4.52 24.53
N THR A 166 -4.13 -4.33 23.30
CA THR A 166 -4.41 -3.15 22.47
C THR A 166 -5.36 -3.44 21.32
N VAL A 167 -5.62 -4.72 21.02
CA VAL A 167 -6.59 -5.14 20.00
C VAL A 167 -7.53 -6.21 20.52
N ARG A 168 -8.82 -6.06 20.23
CA ARG A 168 -9.84 -7.03 20.64
C ARG A 168 -10.90 -7.23 19.57
N PHE A 169 -11.54 -8.39 19.58
CA PHE A 169 -12.81 -8.59 18.88
C PHE A 169 -13.97 -8.21 19.80
N ALA A 170 -14.94 -7.50 19.25
CA ALA A 170 -16.23 -7.24 19.88
C ALA A 170 -17.34 -7.82 18.99
N PRO A 171 -18.28 -8.61 19.54
CA PRO A 171 -19.39 -9.14 18.77
C PRO A 171 -20.35 -8.04 18.34
N VAL A 172 -20.85 -8.11 17.11
CA VAL A 172 -21.78 -7.12 16.54
C VAL A 172 -22.87 -7.84 15.76
N THR A 173 -24.09 -7.31 15.79
CA THR A 173 -25.25 -7.83 15.05
C THR A 173 -25.46 -7.18 13.68
N GLU A 174 -24.64 -6.18 13.34
CA GLU A 174 -24.68 -5.47 12.07
C GLU A 174 -24.09 -6.34 10.96
N TYR A 175 -24.82 -6.45 9.86
CA TYR A 175 -24.39 -7.19 8.69
C TYR A 175 -24.30 -6.25 7.49
N GLU A 176 -23.12 -6.21 6.87
CA GLU A 176 -22.90 -5.55 5.59
C GLU A 176 -22.75 -6.61 4.50
N SER A 177 -23.36 -6.37 3.33
CA SER A 177 -23.19 -7.26 2.19
C SER A 177 -21.74 -7.24 1.69
N LEU A 178 -21.27 -8.38 1.19
CA LEU A 178 -19.86 -8.58 0.89
C LEU A 178 -19.33 -7.62 -0.20
N ASP A 179 -20.14 -7.31 -1.20
CA ASP A 179 -19.85 -6.34 -2.25
C ASP A 179 -19.62 -4.93 -1.68
N LYS A 180 -20.43 -4.48 -0.72
CA LYS A 180 -20.26 -3.18 -0.05
C LYS A 180 -19.02 -3.17 0.82
N ALA A 181 -18.81 -4.23 1.60
CA ALA A 181 -17.63 -4.37 2.45
C ALA A 181 -16.34 -4.38 1.63
N LEU A 182 -16.28 -5.15 0.53
CA LEU A 182 -15.15 -5.13 -0.41
C LEU A 182 -14.98 -3.76 -1.06
N SER A 183 -16.09 -3.09 -1.40
CA SER A 183 -16.02 -1.78 -2.02
C SER A 183 -15.38 -0.73 -1.12
N LYS A 184 -15.81 -0.71 0.15
CA LYS A 184 -15.26 0.15 1.20
C LYS A 184 -13.80 -0.20 1.49
N TYR A 185 -13.49 -1.49 1.63
CA TYR A 185 -12.16 -1.99 1.98
C TYR A 185 -11.09 -1.61 0.95
N HIS A 186 -11.41 -1.74 -0.34
CA HIS A 186 -10.48 -1.43 -1.43
C HIS A 186 -10.63 -0.02 -2.00
N ASN A 187 -11.60 0.75 -1.50
CA ASN A 187 -11.99 2.05 -2.06
C ASN A 187 -12.22 1.99 -3.59
N LYS A 188 -12.95 0.95 -4.03
CA LYS A 188 -13.27 0.67 -5.43
C LYS A 188 -14.67 0.09 -5.52
N LYS A 189 -15.45 0.42 -6.55
CA LYS A 189 -16.77 -0.21 -6.72
C LYS A 189 -16.60 -1.71 -7.01
N ALA A 190 -17.13 -2.55 -6.13
CA ALA A 190 -17.29 -3.99 -6.35
C ALA A 190 -18.76 -4.27 -6.65
N THR A 191 -19.00 -5.13 -7.65
CA THR A 191 -20.33 -5.56 -8.05
C THR A 191 -20.36 -7.07 -7.99
N GLU A 192 -21.35 -7.64 -7.28
CA GLU A 192 -21.59 -9.07 -7.33
C GLU A 192 -22.17 -9.46 -8.69
N CYS A 193 -21.56 -10.45 -9.31
CA CYS A 193 -21.93 -10.96 -10.63
C CYS A 193 -22.03 -12.48 -10.58
N THR A 194 -22.79 -13.07 -11.50
CA THR A 194 -22.99 -14.51 -11.55
C THR A 194 -22.25 -15.13 -12.73
N LEU A 195 -21.82 -16.39 -12.57
CA LEU A 195 -21.30 -17.16 -13.70
C LEU A 195 -22.47 -17.57 -14.59
N LYS A 196 -22.35 -17.32 -15.89
CA LYS A 196 -23.35 -17.73 -16.88
C LYS A 196 -23.47 -19.25 -16.95
N ARG A 197 -22.34 -19.95 -16.78
CA ARG A 197 -22.23 -21.41 -16.70
C ARG A 197 -20.90 -21.79 -16.04
N ASN A 198 -20.73 -23.09 -15.81
CA ASN A 198 -19.46 -23.65 -15.37
C ASN A 198 -18.33 -23.27 -16.34
N ALA A 199 -17.15 -22.99 -15.79
CA ALA A 199 -15.98 -22.64 -16.57
C ALA A 199 -15.64 -23.78 -17.55
N ILE A 200 -15.33 -23.41 -18.79
CA ILE A 200 -15.08 -24.37 -19.88
C ILE A 200 -13.57 -24.54 -20.01
N ASN A 201 -13.06 -25.77 -19.99
CA ASN A 201 -11.65 -26.03 -20.26
C ASN A 201 -11.38 -25.88 -21.76
N LEU A 202 -10.52 -24.93 -22.14
CA LEU A 202 -10.17 -24.65 -23.53
C LEU A 202 -9.23 -25.69 -24.15
N HIS A 203 -8.68 -26.60 -23.34
CA HIS A 203 -7.83 -27.71 -23.78
C HIS A 203 -8.57 -29.05 -23.84
N GLU A 204 -9.89 -29.07 -23.59
CA GLU A 204 -10.69 -30.30 -23.63
C GLU A 204 -10.57 -30.97 -25.02
N GLY A 205 -10.19 -32.25 -25.04
CA GLY A 205 -9.91 -33.00 -26.28
C GLY A 205 -8.45 -32.98 -26.74
N THR A 206 -7.55 -32.25 -26.07
CA THR A 206 -6.10 -32.37 -26.27
C THR A 206 -5.51 -33.36 -25.26
N ASN A 207 -4.98 -34.49 -25.73
CA ASN A 207 -4.31 -35.45 -24.85
C ASN A 207 -2.95 -34.88 -24.41
N GLY A 208 -2.75 -34.74 -23.10
CA GLY A 208 -1.42 -34.49 -22.51
C GLY A 208 -1.04 -33.03 -22.24
N SER A 209 -1.98 -32.08 -22.16
CA SER A 209 -1.63 -30.72 -21.71
C SER A 209 -1.39 -30.68 -20.20
N GLU A 210 -0.15 -30.41 -19.78
CA GLU A 210 0.22 -30.14 -18.37
C GLU A 210 -0.35 -28.80 -17.87
N ARG A 211 -0.73 -27.90 -18.79
CA ARG A 211 -1.28 -26.58 -18.48
C ARG A 211 -2.79 -26.57 -18.75
N SER A 212 -3.53 -25.92 -17.86
CA SER A 212 -4.98 -25.73 -18.01
C SER A 212 -5.31 -24.26 -18.24
N THR A 213 -6.28 -23.99 -19.10
CA THR A 213 -6.80 -22.65 -19.40
C THR A 213 -8.29 -22.76 -19.52
N ILE A 214 -9.00 -21.90 -18.82
CA ILE A 214 -10.46 -21.92 -18.77
C ILE A 214 -11.04 -20.66 -19.40
N LEU A 215 -12.18 -20.83 -20.05
CA LEU A 215 -13.08 -19.75 -20.42
C LEU A 215 -14.08 -19.56 -19.27
N VAL A 216 -14.13 -18.34 -18.75
CA VAL A 216 -15.10 -17.90 -17.74
C VAL A 216 -16.04 -16.91 -18.38
N GLU A 217 -17.34 -17.16 -18.32
CA GLU A 217 -18.37 -16.24 -18.81
C GLU A 217 -19.19 -15.72 -17.63
N ILE A 218 -19.19 -14.41 -17.44
CA ILE A 218 -19.81 -13.72 -16.31
C ILE A 218 -20.98 -12.90 -16.84
N ILE A 219 -22.14 -13.03 -16.20
CA ILE A 219 -23.29 -12.14 -16.40
C ILE A 219 -23.00 -10.87 -15.59
N ALA A 220 -22.87 -9.75 -16.30
CA ALA A 220 -22.29 -8.50 -15.84
C ALA A 220 -23.22 -7.32 -16.21
N GLU A 221 -24.49 -7.43 -15.85
CA GLU A 221 -25.51 -6.41 -16.15
C GLU A 221 -25.11 -5.03 -15.61
N GLY A 222 -25.21 -4.00 -16.46
CA GLY A 222 -24.90 -2.62 -16.08
C GLY A 222 -23.41 -2.31 -15.93
N MET A 223 -22.51 -3.21 -16.34
CA MET A 223 -21.07 -2.94 -16.43
C MET A 223 -20.65 -2.63 -17.86
N ALA A 224 -20.41 -1.35 -18.13
CA ALA A 224 -19.86 -0.90 -19.40
C ALA A 224 -18.35 -1.17 -19.48
N TYR A 225 -17.89 -1.66 -20.63
CA TYR A 225 -16.47 -1.84 -20.96
C TYR A 225 -16.26 -1.73 -22.47
N GLU A 226 -15.01 -1.54 -22.88
CA GLU A 226 -14.57 -1.60 -24.28
C GLU A 226 -13.57 -2.75 -24.51
N PRO A 227 -13.49 -3.32 -25.73
CA PRO A 227 -12.46 -4.30 -26.05
C PRO A 227 -11.05 -3.76 -25.77
N GLY A 228 -10.28 -4.48 -24.95
CA GLY A 228 -8.97 -4.04 -24.45
C GLY A 228 -8.97 -3.66 -22.97
N ASP A 229 -10.15 -3.46 -22.37
CA ASP A 229 -10.28 -3.24 -20.93
C ASP A 229 -9.94 -4.48 -20.10
N HIS A 230 -9.75 -4.23 -18.80
CA HIS A 230 -9.47 -5.25 -17.80
C HIS A 230 -10.59 -5.26 -16.76
N VAL A 231 -10.92 -6.44 -16.25
CA VAL A 231 -11.77 -6.59 -15.07
C VAL A 231 -10.93 -7.06 -13.88
N GLY A 232 -11.17 -6.48 -12.71
CA GLY A 232 -10.59 -6.93 -11.45
C GLY A 232 -11.53 -7.90 -10.76
N ILE A 233 -11.08 -9.12 -10.50
CA ILE A 233 -11.83 -10.15 -9.76
C ILE A 233 -11.30 -10.23 -8.33
N PHE A 234 -12.19 -10.09 -7.35
CA PHE A 234 -11.86 -10.33 -5.94
C PHE A 234 -11.91 -11.83 -5.64
N PRO A 235 -10.78 -12.50 -5.40
CA PRO A 235 -10.75 -13.95 -5.19
C PRO A 235 -11.23 -14.32 -3.78
N ALA A 236 -11.35 -15.63 -3.55
CA ALA A 236 -11.48 -16.20 -2.22
C ALA A 236 -10.33 -17.18 -1.98
N ASN A 237 -9.73 -17.14 -0.80
CA ASN A 237 -8.75 -18.14 -0.38
C ASN A 237 -9.41 -19.51 -0.21
N ARG A 238 -8.63 -20.57 -0.43
CA ARG A 238 -9.06 -21.96 -0.27
C ARG A 238 -9.52 -22.24 1.16
N ALA A 239 -10.64 -22.93 1.30
CA ALA A 239 -11.26 -23.22 2.60
C ALA A 239 -10.32 -24.03 3.50
N GLU A 240 -9.57 -24.98 2.93
CA GLU A 240 -8.64 -25.83 3.68
C GLU A 240 -7.53 -25.01 4.34
N ILE A 241 -7.02 -23.98 3.65
CA ILE A 241 -6.00 -23.07 4.21
C ILE A 241 -6.62 -22.23 5.33
N VAL A 242 -7.81 -21.66 5.09
CA VAL A 242 -8.51 -20.82 6.08
C VAL A 242 -8.80 -21.62 7.35
N ASP A 243 -9.38 -22.81 7.21
CA ASP A 243 -9.68 -23.72 8.31
C ASP A 243 -8.42 -24.17 9.05
N GLY A 244 -7.35 -24.49 8.32
CA GLY A 244 -6.07 -24.85 8.91
C GLY A 244 -5.51 -23.71 9.76
N ILE A 245 -5.53 -22.47 9.28
CA ILE A 245 -5.05 -21.31 10.03
C ILE A 245 -5.90 -21.09 11.27
N ILE A 246 -7.24 -21.10 11.16
CA ILE A 246 -8.15 -20.88 12.30
C ILE A 246 -7.85 -21.85 13.44
N LYS A 247 -7.58 -23.13 13.14
CA LYS A 247 -7.20 -24.15 14.15
C LYS A 247 -5.89 -23.87 14.88
N ARG A 248 -5.04 -23.00 14.34
CA ARG A 248 -3.73 -22.65 14.89
C ARG A 248 -3.75 -21.33 15.67
N LEU A 249 -4.80 -20.51 15.50
CA LEU A 249 -4.97 -19.24 16.20
C LEU A 249 -5.51 -19.44 17.63
N THR A 250 -5.20 -18.50 18.51
CA THR A 250 -5.76 -18.43 19.87
C THR A 250 -6.77 -17.27 19.98
N GLY A 251 -7.62 -17.32 21.02
CA GLY A 251 -8.60 -16.26 21.27
C GLY A 251 -9.82 -16.28 20.35
N VAL A 252 -10.12 -17.41 19.71
CA VAL A 252 -11.29 -17.63 18.84
C VAL A 252 -12.20 -18.68 19.48
N THR A 253 -13.43 -18.29 19.82
CA THR A 253 -14.47 -19.20 20.31
C THR A 253 -15.32 -19.73 19.17
N ASP A 254 -15.83 -18.82 18.34
CA ASP A 254 -16.62 -19.13 17.15
C ASP A 254 -16.03 -18.33 15.95
N PRO A 255 -15.43 -19.01 14.95
CA PRO A 255 -14.85 -18.33 13.79
C PRO A 255 -15.88 -17.75 12.82
N ASP A 256 -17.16 -18.11 12.99
CA ASP A 256 -18.28 -17.73 12.14
C ASP A 256 -19.16 -16.64 12.79
N GLU A 257 -18.91 -16.30 14.05
CA GLU A 257 -19.52 -15.14 14.71
C GLU A 257 -19.11 -13.83 14.02
N THR A 258 -20.04 -12.88 13.92
CA THR A 258 -19.76 -11.57 13.31
C THR A 258 -19.06 -10.67 14.33
N LEU A 259 -17.82 -10.29 14.03
CA LEU A 259 -16.94 -9.57 14.94
C LEU A 259 -16.50 -8.23 14.32
N GLN A 260 -16.32 -7.24 15.19
CA GLN A 260 -15.63 -5.99 14.89
C GLN A 260 -14.27 -6.01 15.57
N LEU A 261 -13.20 -5.83 14.80
CA LEU A 261 -11.87 -5.59 15.36
C LEU A 261 -11.79 -4.15 15.89
N GLN A 262 -11.43 -4.01 17.16
CA GLN A 262 -11.24 -2.73 17.83
C GLN A 262 -9.78 -2.56 18.26
N VAL A 263 -9.28 -1.33 18.17
CA VAL A 263 -7.94 -0.92 18.62
C VAL A 263 -8.09 0.08 19.76
N LEU A 264 -7.28 -0.06 20.80
CA LEU A 264 -7.20 0.88 21.90
C LEU A 264 -6.43 2.12 21.45
N LYS A 265 -7.11 3.26 21.34
CA LYS A 265 -6.48 4.54 21.05
C LYS A 265 -6.33 5.36 22.33
N GLU A 266 -5.16 5.95 22.52
CA GLU A 266 -4.87 6.89 23.59
C GLU A 266 -4.87 8.31 23.03
N LYS A 267 -5.72 9.18 23.58
CA LYS A 267 -5.81 10.58 23.19
C LYS A 267 -5.38 11.44 24.36
N GLN A 268 -4.36 12.28 24.14
CA GLN A 268 -3.91 13.23 25.13
C GLN A 268 -4.87 14.43 25.13
N THR A 269 -5.54 14.64 26.25
CA THR A 269 -6.46 15.77 26.46
C THR A 269 -5.89 16.71 27.53
N GLN A 270 -6.41 17.92 27.63
CA GLN A 270 -6.03 18.87 28.68
C GLN A 270 -6.23 18.32 30.11
N ASN A 271 -7.08 17.29 30.25
CA ASN A 271 -7.40 16.63 31.52
C ASN A 271 -6.66 15.29 31.73
N GLY A 272 -5.66 14.97 30.89
CA GLY A 272 -4.87 13.74 30.95
C GLY A 272 -5.09 12.80 29.76
N VAL A 273 -4.59 11.57 29.88
CA VAL A 273 -4.69 10.53 28.84
C VAL A 273 -6.05 9.85 28.92
N TYR A 274 -6.84 9.98 27.85
CA TYR A 274 -8.10 9.27 27.69
C TYR A 274 -7.90 8.06 26.76
N LYS A 275 -8.31 6.87 27.21
CA LYS A 275 -8.25 5.65 26.40
C LYS A 275 -9.64 5.27 25.91
N SER A 276 -9.78 5.00 24.61
CA SER A 276 -11.03 4.53 24.02
C SER A 276 -10.79 3.42 23.01
N TRP A 277 -11.69 2.45 23.00
CA TRP A 277 -11.72 1.42 21.96
C TRP A 277 -12.41 1.97 20.72
N GLU A 278 -11.70 1.99 19.60
CA GLU A 278 -12.22 2.45 18.31
C GLU A 278 -12.17 1.31 17.29
N GLN A 279 -13.06 1.36 16.29
CA GLN A 279 -13.03 0.40 15.19
C GLN A 279 -11.69 0.48 14.45
N HIS A 280 -11.13 -0.68 14.10
CA HIS A 280 -9.98 -0.75 13.23
C HIS A 280 -10.32 -0.17 11.84
N GLU A 281 -9.56 0.82 11.40
CA GLU A 281 -9.90 1.66 10.23
C GLU A 281 -10.03 0.85 8.93
N ARG A 282 -9.16 -0.14 8.77
CA ARG A 282 -9.11 -0.99 7.57
C ARG A 282 -9.96 -2.25 7.67
N ILE A 283 -10.19 -2.84 8.84
CA ILE A 283 -10.76 -4.19 8.92
C ILE A 283 -12.30 -4.10 8.96
N PRO A 284 -13.01 -4.77 8.02
CA PRO A 284 -14.46 -4.73 7.96
C PRO A 284 -15.09 -5.56 9.09
N ILE A 285 -16.35 -5.27 9.40
CA ILE A 285 -17.16 -6.07 10.33
C ILE A 285 -17.59 -7.35 9.60
N CYS A 286 -17.04 -8.49 9.98
CA CYS A 286 -17.38 -9.79 9.43
C CYS A 286 -16.84 -10.91 10.34
N SER A 287 -17.13 -12.16 10.00
CA SER A 287 -16.54 -13.29 10.72
C SER A 287 -15.05 -13.46 10.42
N LEU A 288 -14.31 -14.07 11.35
CA LEU A 288 -12.89 -14.38 11.16
C LEU A 288 -12.67 -15.22 9.89
N ARG A 289 -13.54 -16.19 9.65
CA ARG A 289 -13.52 -17.00 8.43
C ARG A 289 -13.68 -16.15 7.17
N THR A 290 -14.64 -15.23 7.16
CA THR A 290 -14.86 -14.33 6.03
C THR A 290 -13.65 -13.42 5.81
N LEU A 291 -13.05 -12.92 6.89
CA LEU A 291 -11.89 -12.04 6.83
C LEU A 291 -10.69 -12.75 6.18
N LEU A 292 -10.35 -13.95 6.66
CA LEU A 292 -9.27 -14.78 6.10
C LEU A 292 -9.59 -15.30 4.70
N SER A 293 -10.87 -15.48 4.36
CA SER A 293 -11.27 -15.95 3.03
C SER A 293 -11.25 -14.85 1.97
N ARG A 294 -11.74 -13.64 2.28
CA ARG A 294 -12.09 -12.63 1.27
C ARG A 294 -11.29 -11.34 1.34
N PHE A 295 -10.64 -11.04 2.46
CA PHE A 295 -10.03 -9.72 2.70
C PHE A 295 -8.54 -9.76 2.97
N LEU A 296 -8.01 -10.86 3.52
CA LEU A 296 -6.61 -10.96 3.92
C LEU A 296 -5.82 -11.92 3.04
N ASP A 297 -4.59 -11.54 2.70
CA ASP A 297 -3.67 -12.41 2.00
C ASP A 297 -3.01 -13.38 2.98
N ILE A 298 -3.28 -14.67 2.77
CA ILE A 298 -2.73 -15.76 3.59
C ILE A 298 -1.82 -16.69 2.75
N THR A 299 -1.58 -16.33 1.49
CA THR A 299 -0.90 -17.19 0.51
C THR A 299 0.44 -16.65 0.06
N THR A 300 0.63 -15.32 0.03
CA THR A 300 1.94 -14.73 -0.21
C THR A 300 2.88 -15.06 0.96
N PRO A 301 4.16 -15.43 0.70
CA PRO A 301 5.12 -15.67 1.76
C PRO A 301 5.17 -14.52 2.76
N PRO A 302 5.16 -14.79 4.07
CA PRO A 302 5.11 -13.76 5.09
C PRO A 302 6.32 -12.81 4.99
N SER A 303 6.09 -11.53 5.29
CA SER A 303 7.18 -10.56 5.42
C SER A 303 8.05 -10.89 6.63
N ARG A 304 9.29 -10.41 6.64
CA ARG A 304 10.18 -10.54 7.81
C ARG A 304 9.57 -9.97 9.10
N GLN A 305 8.83 -8.87 8.99
CA GLN A 305 8.11 -8.27 10.13
C GLN A 305 7.03 -9.22 10.68
N LEU A 306 6.27 -9.87 9.80
CA LEU A 306 5.29 -10.86 10.22
C LEU A 306 5.97 -12.09 10.86
N LEU A 307 7.12 -12.52 10.33
CA LEU A 307 7.92 -13.60 10.95
C LEU A 307 8.42 -13.22 12.35
N THR A 308 8.88 -11.98 12.56
CA THR A 308 9.26 -11.49 13.90
C THR A 308 8.09 -11.58 14.87
N PHE A 309 6.89 -11.17 14.45
CA PHE A 309 5.68 -11.33 15.26
C PHE A 309 5.37 -12.80 15.55
N LEU A 310 5.41 -13.68 14.55
CA LEU A 310 5.15 -15.11 14.73
C LEU A 310 6.17 -15.77 15.67
N ALA A 311 7.44 -15.38 15.61
CA ALA A 311 8.47 -15.85 16.54
C ALA A 311 8.11 -15.53 18.00
N SER A 312 7.62 -14.31 18.27
CA SER A 312 7.17 -13.90 19.61
C SER A 312 5.95 -14.68 20.13
N CYS A 313 5.26 -15.42 19.24
CA CYS A 313 4.11 -16.26 19.56
C CYS A 313 4.47 -17.75 19.69
N CYS A 314 5.75 -18.11 19.63
CA CYS A 314 6.24 -19.47 19.83
C CYS A 314 6.34 -19.81 21.32
N GLN A 315 5.95 -21.04 21.66
CA GLN A 315 6.07 -21.58 23.02
C GLN A 315 7.37 -22.36 23.24
N GLU A 316 7.93 -22.92 22.16
CA GLU A 316 9.18 -23.67 22.18
C GLU A 316 10.33 -22.81 21.66
N LYS A 317 11.44 -22.83 22.39
CA LYS A 317 12.62 -22.01 22.09
C LYS A 317 13.25 -22.33 20.74
N GLU A 318 13.21 -23.60 20.30
CA GLU A 318 13.76 -24.01 19.01
C GLU A 318 13.00 -23.37 17.82
N ASP A 319 11.67 -23.34 17.87
CA ASP A 319 10.84 -22.70 16.86
C ASP A 319 11.04 -21.18 16.85
N GLU A 320 11.09 -20.57 18.05
CA GLU A 320 11.34 -19.14 18.23
C GLU A 320 12.68 -18.72 17.61
N GLU A 321 13.77 -19.42 17.93
CA GLU A 321 15.11 -19.13 17.42
C GLU A 321 15.17 -19.29 15.90
N ARG A 322 14.54 -20.33 15.34
CA ARG A 322 14.55 -20.59 13.90
C ARG A 322 13.71 -19.58 13.12
N LEU A 323 12.54 -19.18 13.62
CA LEU A 323 11.76 -18.08 13.03
C LEU A 323 12.48 -16.73 13.16
N THR A 324 13.14 -16.48 14.28
CA THR A 324 13.92 -15.26 14.50
C THR A 324 15.11 -15.17 13.53
N MET A 325 15.81 -16.28 13.29
CA MET A 325 16.86 -16.36 12.27
C MET A 325 16.30 -16.04 10.89
N LEU A 326 15.18 -16.66 10.49
CA LEU A 326 14.50 -16.39 9.22
C LEU A 326 14.06 -14.91 9.09
N ALA A 327 13.64 -14.27 10.17
CA ALA A 327 13.23 -12.87 10.16
C ALA A 327 14.41 -11.91 10.05
N ASN A 328 15.56 -12.25 10.65
CA ASN A 328 16.69 -11.33 10.78
C ASN A 328 17.74 -11.49 9.67
N GLU A 329 17.97 -12.72 9.19
CA GLU A 329 19.00 -13.02 8.18
C GLU A 329 18.45 -12.85 6.74
N PRO A 330 18.83 -11.80 6.00
CA PRO A 330 18.21 -11.50 4.71
C PRO A 330 18.44 -12.58 3.65
N SER A 331 19.62 -13.18 3.59
CA SER A 331 19.92 -14.25 2.62
C SER A 331 19.09 -15.50 2.87
N VAL A 332 19.01 -15.93 4.14
CA VAL A 332 18.23 -17.10 4.55
C VAL A 332 16.74 -16.88 4.25
N TYR A 333 16.23 -15.67 4.52
CA TYR A 333 14.86 -15.30 4.18
C TYR A 333 14.58 -15.37 2.68
N GLU A 334 15.43 -14.77 1.85
CA GLU A 334 15.20 -14.74 0.39
C GLU A 334 15.29 -16.13 -0.22
N ASP A 335 16.24 -16.97 0.21
CA ASP A 335 16.31 -18.37 -0.23
C ASP A 335 15.05 -19.15 0.18
N TRP A 336 14.62 -19.04 1.44
CA TRP A 336 13.40 -19.68 1.94
C TRP A 336 12.16 -19.20 1.18
N ARG A 337 12.02 -17.89 0.98
CA ARG A 337 10.91 -17.26 0.25
C ARG A 337 10.88 -17.70 -1.21
N TYR A 338 12.03 -17.72 -1.89
CA TYR A 338 12.11 -18.01 -3.32
C TYR A 338 11.92 -19.49 -3.64
N TRP A 339 12.56 -20.39 -2.88
CA TRP A 339 12.54 -21.84 -3.16
C TRP A 339 11.32 -22.54 -2.56
N LYS A 340 10.93 -22.20 -1.32
CA LYS A 340 9.79 -22.87 -0.65
C LYS A 340 8.44 -22.21 -0.97
N LEU A 341 8.41 -20.89 -1.23
CA LEU A 341 7.19 -20.11 -1.46
C LEU A 341 6.02 -20.48 -0.50
N PRO A 342 6.24 -20.51 0.83
CA PRO A 342 5.27 -21.08 1.75
C PRO A 342 4.13 -20.10 2.01
N HIS A 343 2.90 -20.63 2.08
CA HIS A 343 1.76 -19.85 2.57
C HIS A 343 1.67 -19.89 4.10
N LEU A 344 0.87 -19.01 4.72
CA LEU A 344 0.86 -18.87 6.18
C LEU A 344 0.53 -20.16 6.94
N LEU A 345 -0.40 -20.98 6.43
CA LEU A 345 -0.67 -22.28 7.05
C LEU A 345 0.57 -23.19 7.08
N GLU A 346 1.33 -23.26 5.98
CA GLU A 346 2.55 -24.08 5.91
C GLU A 346 3.59 -23.59 6.91
N VAL A 347 3.70 -22.27 7.10
CA VAL A 347 4.58 -21.70 8.13
C VAL A 347 4.12 -22.13 9.52
N LEU A 348 2.83 -22.01 9.84
CA LEU A 348 2.32 -22.45 11.13
C LEU A 348 2.49 -23.98 11.31
N GLU A 349 2.39 -24.78 10.26
CA GLU A 349 2.66 -26.22 10.30
C GLU A 349 4.16 -26.52 10.50
N GLU A 350 5.07 -25.76 9.88
CA GLU A 350 6.52 -25.88 10.04
C GLU A 350 7.01 -25.48 11.45
N PHE A 351 6.24 -24.65 12.15
CA PHE A 351 6.50 -24.14 13.50
C PHE A 351 5.31 -24.44 14.43
N PRO A 352 5.15 -25.69 14.90
CA PRO A 352 3.96 -26.16 15.61
C PRO A 352 3.70 -25.44 16.94
N SER A 353 4.73 -24.92 17.60
CA SER A 353 4.61 -24.19 18.87
C SER A 353 4.13 -22.74 18.69
N CYS A 354 4.11 -22.22 17.45
CA CYS A 354 3.59 -20.89 17.15
C CYS A 354 2.06 -20.89 17.26
N LYS A 355 1.53 -20.09 18.19
CA LYS A 355 0.10 -19.98 18.53
C LYS A 355 -0.34 -18.50 18.59
N PRO A 356 -0.38 -17.81 17.44
CA PRO A 356 -0.61 -16.38 17.43
C PRO A 356 -2.06 -16.02 17.81
N PRO A 357 -2.27 -14.94 18.59
CA PRO A 357 -3.60 -14.42 18.88
C PRO A 357 -4.30 -13.92 17.62
N ALA A 358 -5.55 -14.34 17.42
CA ALA A 358 -6.27 -14.04 16.18
C ALA A 358 -6.42 -12.53 15.92
N THR A 359 -6.64 -11.72 16.95
CA THR A 359 -6.83 -10.26 16.84
C THR A 359 -5.58 -9.56 16.31
N VAL A 360 -4.41 -9.89 16.87
CA VAL A 360 -3.13 -9.33 16.43
C VAL A 360 -2.76 -9.87 15.05
N PHE A 361 -2.94 -11.18 14.85
CA PHE A 361 -2.62 -11.86 13.59
C PHE A 361 -3.34 -11.18 12.41
N VAL A 362 -4.66 -11.01 12.46
CA VAL A 362 -5.41 -10.42 11.34
C VAL A 362 -5.09 -8.94 11.10
N ALA A 363 -4.69 -8.21 12.13
CA ALA A 363 -4.36 -6.79 12.02
C ALA A 363 -3.04 -6.56 11.27
N GLN A 364 -2.12 -7.53 11.37
CA GLN A 364 -0.79 -7.55 10.74
C GLN A 364 -0.82 -8.00 9.27
N LEU A 365 -1.90 -8.65 8.82
CA LEU A 365 -1.98 -9.17 7.45
C LEU A 365 -2.27 -8.09 6.41
N ASN A 366 -1.70 -8.31 5.22
CA ASN A 366 -1.95 -7.50 4.05
C ASN A 366 -3.33 -7.80 3.44
N ALA A 367 -3.86 -6.81 2.73
CA ALA A 367 -5.10 -6.94 1.97
C ALA A 367 -4.95 -7.93 0.81
N LEU A 368 -5.92 -8.83 0.66
CA LEU A 368 -6.05 -9.73 -0.49
C LEU A 368 -6.35 -8.90 -1.75
N GLN A 369 -5.40 -8.85 -2.68
CA GLN A 369 -5.55 -7.99 -3.86
C GLN A 369 -6.51 -8.59 -4.92
N PRO A 370 -7.28 -7.76 -5.65
CA PRO A 370 -8.01 -8.23 -6.83
C PRO A 370 -7.02 -8.68 -7.92
N ARG A 371 -7.40 -9.71 -8.68
CA ARG A 371 -6.63 -10.20 -9.83
C ARG A 371 -7.22 -9.62 -11.11
N PHE A 372 -6.39 -8.96 -11.92
CA PHE A 372 -6.83 -8.35 -13.17
C PHE A 372 -6.72 -9.33 -14.32
N TYR A 373 -7.76 -9.37 -15.14
CA TYR A 373 -7.82 -10.17 -16.36
C TYR A 373 -8.25 -9.30 -17.53
N SER A 374 -7.61 -9.48 -18.68
CA SER A 374 -8.03 -8.84 -19.92
C SER A 374 -9.35 -9.44 -20.39
N ILE A 375 -10.30 -8.57 -20.72
CA ILE A 375 -11.63 -9.00 -21.17
C ILE A 375 -11.51 -9.60 -22.58
N SER A 376 -12.03 -10.82 -22.75
CA SER A 376 -11.93 -11.64 -23.97
C SER A 376 -13.24 -11.65 -24.79
N SER A 377 -14.17 -10.74 -24.50
CA SER A 377 -15.45 -10.56 -25.19
C SER A 377 -15.59 -9.16 -25.79
N SER A 378 -16.55 -9.02 -26.72
CA SER A 378 -16.98 -7.71 -27.23
C SER A 378 -18.41 -7.42 -26.78
N PRO A 379 -18.69 -6.26 -26.18
CA PRO A 379 -20.03 -5.91 -25.70
C PRO A 379 -21.04 -5.75 -26.85
N ARG A 380 -20.55 -5.54 -28.08
CA ARG A 380 -21.37 -5.48 -29.30
C ARG A 380 -21.95 -6.83 -29.71
N LYS A 381 -21.29 -7.93 -29.31
CA LYS A 381 -21.70 -9.30 -29.62
C LYS A 381 -22.36 -9.98 -28.42
N TYR A 382 -21.85 -9.72 -27.23
CA TYR A 382 -22.35 -10.26 -25.97
C TYR A 382 -22.68 -9.09 -25.04
N SER A 383 -23.92 -8.59 -25.14
CA SER A 383 -24.41 -7.56 -24.23
C SER A 383 -24.51 -8.12 -22.82
N ASP A 384 -24.17 -7.31 -21.80
CA ASP A 384 -24.24 -7.68 -20.39
C ASP A 384 -23.40 -8.91 -19.99
N GLU A 385 -22.38 -9.25 -20.79
CA GLU A 385 -21.47 -10.35 -20.51
C GLU A 385 -20.01 -9.90 -20.55
N ILE A 386 -19.23 -10.43 -19.61
CA ILE A 386 -17.77 -10.33 -19.60
C ILE A 386 -17.20 -11.75 -19.69
N HIS A 387 -16.38 -12.00 -20.71
CA HIS A 387 -15.68 -13.27 -20.87
C HIS A 387 -14.21 -13.13 -20.52
N LEU A 388 -13.63 -14.13 -19.89
CA LEU A 388 -12.22 -14.16 -19.48
C LEU A 388 -11.55 -15.44 -19.96
N THR A 389 -10.32 -15.30 -20.45
CA THR A 389 -9.44 -16.44 -20.76
C THR A 389 -8.39 -16.55 -19.66
N VAL A 390 -8.55 -17.53 -18.77
CA VAL A 390 -7.78 -17.62 -17.53
C VAL A 390 -6.87 -18.84 -17.54
N ALA A 391 -5.56 -18.63 -17.52
CA ALA A 391 -4.61 -19.71 -17.29
C ALA A 391 -4.65 -20.14 -15.82
N ILE A 392 -4.79 -21.44 -15.57
CA ILE A 392 -4.75 -22.00 -14.22
C ILE A 392 -3.29 -22.09 -13.78
N VAL A 393 -2.94 -21.31 -12.76
CA VAL A 393 -1.61 -21.34 -12.15
C VAL A 393 -1.57 -22.49 -11.15
N SER A 394 -0.71 -23.46 -11.42
CA SER A 394 -0.40 -24.57 -10.52
C SER A 394 1.08 -24.90 -10.67
N TYR A 395 1.78 -25.01 -9.55
CA TYR A 395 3.20 -25.34 -9.51
C TYR A 395 3.51 -26.13 -8.23
N ARG A 396 4.63 -26.86 -8.26
CA ARG A 396 5.17 -27.55 -7.09
C ARG A 396 6.37 -26.77 -6.58
N ALA A 397 6.29 -26.30 -5.35
CA ALA A 397 7.42 -25.69 -4.68
C ALA A 397 8.40 -26.78 -4.17
N GLU A 398 9.66 -26.42 -3.99
CA GLU A 398 10.69 -27.36 -3.56
C GLU A 398 10.42 -27.88 -2.14
N GLY A 399 10.59 -29.19 -1.92
CA GLY A 399 10.38 -29.85 -0.63
C GLY A 399 8.95 -30.33 -0.34
N LYS A 400 8.00 -30.16 -1.27
CA LYS A 400 6.64 -30.73 -1.15
C LYS A 400 6.59 -32.13 -1.79
N PHE A 401 6.56 -33.19 -0.96
CA PHE A 401 6.16 -34.54 -1.37
C PHE A 401 4.68 -34.75 -1.01
N GLU A 402 3.95 -35.45 -1.89
CA GLU A 402 2.48 -35.62 -1.88
C GLU A 402 1.88 -36.07 -0.54
#